data_AF-A0A5Q4EQI5-F1
#
_entry.id   AF-A0A5Q4EQI5-F1
#
_cell.length_a   1.000
_cell.length_b   1.000
_cell.length_c   1.000
_cell.angle_alpha   90.00
_cell.angle_beta   90.00
_cell.angle_gamma   90.00
#
_symmetry.space_group_name_H-M   'P 1'
#
loop_
_entity.id
_entity.type
_entity.pdbx_description
1 polymer ?
#
loop_
_entity_poly.entity_id
_entity_poly.type
_entity_poly.pdbx_seq_one_letter_code
_entity_poly.pdbx_strand_id
1 'polypeptide(L)'
;MSFITVVLFSGVFSMLSFNIASDGFVYTNGEDRLQSALSALLVMRPGAGRSAVDAHLDIIETELASRKGAAWRQIAETLLLFDRREHIQHHITVRIVDIALDTADDDTANAIIQTCAEWVAADDKPGVFSGQLLARAADSPWRERLARHPDIAELLSGSYGPGAGVVLDAIASLPLDDRTRDRIALGIVERNPRSGSVPTILLPFFSDASLDLLRNLVATSGNDVAELHFAAASVLAHRGDEAILPVLRRLYEQAVNLSLRTGRSFLRGYILKIELQNPPERLIEYIASTEHATHADLRMWAIHRAVERGFPAEMVREAILQHAAAVESQRVVLAPDRDRQGMVDWSLQQVKAAGVDVGALTPDDLPSIALPERSREHHH
;
A
#
# COMPACT_ATOMS: atom_id res chain seq x y z
N MET A 1 -48.14 -12.69 8.66
CA MET A 1 -48.20 -11.23 8.50
C MET A 1 -47.86 -10.62 9.84
N SER A 2 -46.59 -10.27 10.05
CA SER A 2 -46.06 -9.78 11.32
C SER A 2 -45.74 -8.30 11.18
N PHE A 3 -46.36 -7.48 12.03
CA PHE A 3 -46.14 -6.05 12.11
C PHE A 3 -44.86 -5.76 12.91
N ILE A 4 -43.97 -4.99 12.29
CA ILE A 4 -42.76 -4.42 12.89
C ILE A 4 -43.18 -3.30 13.84
N THR A 5 -42.78 -3.42 15.10
CA THR A 5 -42.88 -2.36 16.10
C THR A 5 -41.68 -1.43 15.93
N VAL A 6 -41.93 -0.23 15.42
CA VAL A 6 -40.95 0.87 15.38
C VAL A 6 -40.98 1.57 16.73
N VAL A 7 -39.92 1.44 17.51
CA VAL A 7 -39.71 2.23 18.74
C VAL A 7 -39.08 3.56 18.33
N LEU A 8 -39.87 4.62 18.40
CA LEU A 8 -39.47 6.02 18.20
C LEU A 8 -38.63 6.50 19.40
N PHE A 9 -37.32 6.62 19.23
CA PHE A 9 -36.47 7.47 20.07
C PHE A 9 -36.43 8.88 19.47
N SER A 10 -37.51 9.64 19.62
CA SER A 10 -37.53 11.09 19.33
C SER A 10 -38.11 11.82 20.53
N GLY A 11 -37.26 12.25 21.45
CA GLY A 11 -37.75 12.83 22.69
C GLY A 11 -36.77 13.61 23.57
N VAL A 12 -35.54 13.94 23.15
CA VAL A 12 -34.69 14.94 23.84
C VAL A 12 -33.73 15.60 22.84
N PHE A 13 -34.26 16.28 21.83
CA PHE A 13 -33.46 17.20 20.99
C PHE A 13 -34.33 18.40 20.64
N SER A 14 -34.54 19.27 21.62
CA SER A 14 -35.11 20.59 21.39
C SER A 14 -34.27 21.65 22.10
N MET A 15 -33.71 22.53 21.27
CA MET A 15 -33.28 23.90 21.57
C MET A 15 -32.36 24.11 22.78
N LEU A 16 -31.05 23.96 22.55
CA LEU A 16 -30.06 24.85 23.17
C LEU A 16 -28.96 25.13 22.14
N SER A 17 -28.94 26.37 21.66
CA SER A 17 -27.81 26.93 20.92
C SER A 17 -26.63 27.05 21.88
N PHE A 18 -25.84 25.98 21.99
CA PHE A 18 -24.65 25.98 22.84
C PHE A 18 -23.49 26.69 22.12
N ASN A 19 -23.14 27.86 22.63
CA ASN A 19 -21.81 28.42 22.47
C ASN A 19 -20.88 27.62 23.40
N ILE A 20 -20.28 26.54 22.90
CA ILE A 20 -19.38 25.68 23.67
C ILE A 20 -18.00 26.33 23.68
N ALA A 21 -17.75 27.17 24.69
CA ALA A 21 -16.40 27.42 25.17
C ALA A 21 -15.98 26.23 26.04
N SER A 22 -14.72 25.82 25.93
CA SER A 22 -14.08 24.61 26.46
C SER A 22 -14.06 24.43 28.00
N ASP A 23 -14.81 25.23 28.76
CA ASP A 23 -14.68 25.28 30.21
C ASP A 23 -15.77 24.47 30.90
N GLY A 24 -15.44 23.21 31.20
CA GLY A 24 -16.05 22.44 32.30
C GLY A 24 -17.16 21.47 31.92
N PHE A 25 -16.82 20.35 31.27
CA PHE A 25 -17.68 19.17 31.32
C PHE A 25 -17.59 18.54 32.72
N VAL A 26 -18.68 18.62 33.49
CA VAL A 26 -18.80 17.92 34.78
C VAL A 26 -19.38 16.54 34.50
N TYR A 27 -18.59 15.50 34.72
CA TYR A 27 -19.03 14.12 34.56
C TYR A 27 -19.49 13.52 35.90
N THR A 28 -20.73 13.02 35.98
CA THR A 28 -21.26 12.39 37.19
C THR A 28 -21.42 10.89 37.00
N ASN A 29 -20.89 10.05 37.90
CA ASN A 29 -20.89 8.57 37.85
C ASN A 29 -20.17 7.92 36.65
N GLY A 30 -19.53 6.77 36.91
CA GLY A 30 -18.55 6.19 35.99
C GLY A 30 -19.09 5.93 34.57
N GLU A 31 -20.25 5.28 34.40
CA GLU A 31 -20.78 4.94 33.06
C GLU A 31 -21.05 6.17 32.20
N ASP A 32 -21.42 7.28 32.84
CA ASP A 32 -21.66 8.54 32.15
C ASP A 32 -20.36 9.22 31.74
N ARG A 33 -19.20 8.91 32.36
CA ARG A 33 -17.89 9.52 32.01
C ARG A 33 -17.44 9.13 30.62
N LEU A 34 -17.40 7.83 30.34
CA LEU A 34 -16.97 7.29 29.05
C LEU A 34 -17.92 7.74 27.92
N GLN A 35 -19.23 7.57 28.11
CA GLN A 35 -20.21 7.96 27.11
C GLN A 35 -20.19 9.47 26.83
N SER A 36 -20.02 10.29 27.85
CA SER A 36 -19.93 11.74 27.70
C SER A 36 -18.63 12.16 27.02
N ALA A 37 -17.49 11.50 27.30
CA ALA A 37 -16.23 11.77 26.61
C ALA A 37 -16.31 11.41 25.12
N LEU A 38 -16.87 10.24 24.79
CA LEU A 38 -17.11 9.84 23.40
C LEU A 38 -18.09 10.79 22.69
N SER A 39 -19.18 11.16 23.36
CA SER A 39 -20.18 12.09 22.82
C SER A 39 -19.59 13.49 22.60
N ALA A 40 -18.71 13.96 23.50
CA ALA A 40 -18.01 15.23 23.36
C ALA A 40 -17.09 15.22 22.14
N LEU A 41 -16.35 14.14 21.92
CA LEU A 41 -15.53 13.94 20.73
C LEU A 41 -16.38 13.90 19.45
N LEU A 42 -17.58 13.30 19.47
CA LEU A 42 -18.48 13.23 18.29
C LEU A 42 -19.00 14.60 17.84
N VAL A 43 -19.14 15.55 18.77
CA VAL A 43 -19.69 16.89 18.50
C VAL A 43 -18.62 17.98 18.38
N MET A 44 -17.35 17.65 18.63
CA MET A 44 -16.25 18.59 18.49
C MET A 44 -16.09 19.05 17.03
N ARG A 45 -16.00 20.37 16.84
CA ARG A 45 -15.85 20.97 15.52
C ARG A 45 -14.40 20.82 15.01
N PRO A 46 -14.22 20.78 13.68
CA PRO A 46 -12.92 21.03 13.07
C PRO A 46 -12.25 22.28 13.65
N GLY A 47 -11.09 22.14 14.28
CA GLY A 47 -10.36 23.23 14.93
C GLY A 47 -10.50 23.34 16.46
N ALA A 48 -11.15 22.37 17.12
CA ALA A 48 -11.01 22.21 18.57
C ALA A 48 -9.52 22.09 18.93
N GLY A 49 -9.08 22.80 19.98
CA GLY A 49 -7.69 22.79 20.40
C GLY A 49 -7.23 21.38 20.76
N ARG A 50 -6.00 21.02 20.37
CA ARG A 50 -5.41 19.69 20.64
C ARG A 50 -5.53 19.27 22.11
N SER A 51 -5.39 20.23 23.03
CA SER A 51 -5.53 20.02 24.47
C SER A 51 -6.93 19.54 24.90
N ALA A 52 -7.99 19.96 24.21
CA ALA A 52 -9.35 19.51 24.51
C ALA A 52 -9.55 18.06 24.07
N VAL A 53 -9.09 17.70 22.86
CA VAL A 53 -9.13 16.32 22.37
C VAL A 53 -8.34 15.38 23.28
N ASP A 54 -7.12 15.77 23.65
CA ASP A 54 -6.26 14.98 24.53
C ASP A 54 -6.91 14.75 25.90
N ALA A 55 -7.53 15.78 26.51
CA ALA A 55 -8.21 15.64 27.79
C ALA A 55 -9.37 14.62 27.76
N HIS A 56 -10.11 14.53 26.66
CA HIS A 56 -11.17 13.54 26.50
C HIS A 56 -10.61 12.14 26.21
N LEU A 57 -9.50 12.04 25.49
CA LEU A 57 -8.79 10.77 25.25
C LEU A 57 -8.21 10.21 26.56
N ASP A 58 -7.67 11.05 27.44
CA ASP A 58 -7.17 10.64 28.76
C ASP A 58 -8.29 10.08 29.64
N ILE A 59 -9.50 10.65 29.56
CA ILE A 59 -10.69 10.14 30.25
C ILE A 59 -11.07 8.77 29.69
N ILE A 60 -11.07 8.61 28.36
CA ILE A 60 -11.37 7.35 27.69
C ILE A 60 -10.36 6.28 28.11
N GLU A 61 -9.06 6.57 28.07
CA GLU A 61 -7.98 5.66 28.51
C GLU A 61 -8.14 5.25 29.97
N THR A 62 -8.39 6.21 30.86
CA THR A 62 -8.59 5.94 32.29
C THR A 62 -9.81 5.06 32.55
N GLU A 63 -10.95 5.37 31.92
CA GLU A 63 -12.16 4.58 32.07
C GLU A 63 -12.00 3.18 31.49
N LEU A 64 -11.27 3.02 30.38
CA LEU A 64 -11.03 1.75 29.73
C LEU A 64 -10.11 0.84 30.52
N ALA A 65 -9.04 1.38 31.08
CA ALA A 65 -8.18 0.65 32.01
C ALA A 65 -8.96 0.13 33.24
N SER A 66 -10.04 0.81 33.63
CA SER A 66 -10.87 0.44 34.79
C SER A 66 -12.03 -0.53 34.49
N ARG A 67 -12.44 -0.68 33.22
CA ARG A 67 -13.64 -1.42 32.80
C ARG A 67 -13.29 -2.62 31.93
N LYS A 68 -13.66 -3.83 32.36
CA LYS A 68 -13.49 -5.05 31.55
C LYS A 68 -14.72 -5.35 30.70
N GLY A 69 -14.52 -5.76 29.43
CA GLY A 69 -15.51 -6.39 28.55
C GLY A 69 -16.63 -5.50 28.00
N ALA A 70 -17.62 -5.12 28.82
CA ALA A 70 -18.90 -4.56 28.33
C ALA A 70 -18.78 -3.13 27.75
N ALA A 71 -17.84 -2.32 28.26
CA ALA A 71 -17.61 -0.96 27.80
C ALA A 71 -17.10 -0.89 26.34
N TRP A 72 -16.47 -1.96 25.86
CA TRP A 72 -15.83 -2.00 24.55
C TRP A 72 -16.81 -2.10 23.38
N ARG A 73 -17.90 -2.87 23.54
CA ARG A 73 -18.93 -2.95 22.50
C ARG A 73 -19.57 -1.57 22.28
N GLN A 74 -19.81 -0.83 23.34
CA GLN A 74 -20.34 0.54 23.28
C GLN A 74 -19.34 1.52 22.63
N ILE A 75 -18.04 1.37 22.89
CA ILE A 75 -17.01 2.14 22.19
C ILE A 75 -16.95 1.79 20.71
N ALA A 76 -16.96 0.51 20.35
CA ALA A 76 -16.94 0.08 18.95
C ALA A 76 -18.18 0.61 18.19
N GLU A 77 -19.36 0.54 18.80
CA GLU A 77 -20.60 1.14 18.28
C GLU A 77 -20.51 2.66 18.17
N THR A 78 -19.77 3.32 19.04
CA THR A 78 -19.58 4.77 18.98
C THR A 78 -18.52 5.16 17.95
N LEU A 79 -17.45 4.40 17.78
CA LEU A 79 -16.44 4.54 16.72
C LEU A 79 -17.06 4.37 15.33
N LEU A 80 -18.05 3.48 15.19
CA LEU A 80 -18.90 3.35 14.00
C LEU A 80 -19.61 4.66 13.62
N LEU A 81 -19.93 5.52 14.59
CA LEU A 81 -20.55 6.82 14.34
C LEU A 81 -19.52 7.89 13.93
N PHE A 82 -18.25 7.73 14.33
CA PHE A 82 -17.16 8.64 13.98
C PHE A 82 -16.71 8.49 12.52
N ASP A 83 -16.65 7.27 11.99
CA ASP A 83 -16.14 7.04 10.63
C ASP A 83 -16.96 7.74 9.54
N ARG A 84 -18.21 8.10 9.84
CA ARG A 84 -19.12 8.80 8.91
C ARG A 84 -18.90 10.32 8.81
N ARG A 85 -18.00 10.93 9.60
CA ARG A 85 -17.73 12.39 9.54
C ARG A 85 -16.23 12.65 9.31
N GLU A 86 -15.93 13.61 8.44
CA GLU A 86 -14.62 13.94 7.84
C GLU A 86 -13.34 13.85 8.70
N HIS A 87 -12.19 13.74 8.00
CA HIS A 87 -10.76 13.72 8.35
C HIS A 87 -10.26 13.97 9.79
N ILE A 88 -10.87 14.87 10.58
CA ILE A 88 -10.42 15.13 11.96
C ILE A 88 -10.79 13.99 12.90
N GLN A 89 -11.81 13.21 12.59
CA GLN A 89 -12.20 12.07 13.42
C GLN A 89 -11.24 10.90 13.31
N HIS A 90 -10.51 10.79 12.19
CA HIS A 90 -9.58 9.70 11.92
C HIS A 90 -8.50 9.51 12.99
N HIS A 91 -7.81 10.59 13.39
CA HIS A 91 -6.75 10.50 14.40
C HIS A 91 -7.29 10.12 15.79
N ILE A 92 -8.53 10.53 16.09
CA ILE A 92 -9.22 10.22 17.35
C ILE A 92 -9.61 8.75 17.35
N THR A 93 -10.20 8.26 16.27
CA THR A 93 -10.57 6.85 16.11
C THR A 93 -9.35 5.95 16.21
N VAL A 94 -8.24 6.28 15.54
CA VAL A 94 -6.97 5.53 15.65
C VAL A 94 -6.47 5.52 17.10
N ARG A 95 -6.44 6.67 17.78
CA ARG A 95 -6.01 6.72 19.19
C ARG A 95 -6.90 5.94 20.13
N ILE A 96 -8.22 5.96 19.92
CA ILE A 96 -9.14 5.17 20.74
C ILE A 96 -8.91 3.68 20.50
N VAL A 97 -8.64 3.26 19.27
CA VAL A 97 -8.31 1.85 19.01
C VAL A 97 -6.94 1.47 19.55
N ASP A 98 -5.93 2.35 19.51
CA ASP A 98 -4.63 2.11 20.16
C ASP A 98 -4.81 1.87 21.67
N ILE A 99 -5.50 2.80 22.35
CA ILE A 99 -5.89 2.66 23.77
C ILE A 99 -6.68 1.36 23.98
N ALA A 100 -7.55 1.02 23.02
CA ALA A 100 -8.38 -0.16 23.10
C ALA A 100 -7.59 -1.46 23.07
N LEU A 101 -6.70 -1.57 22.10
CA LEU A 101 -5.86 -2.72 21.94
C LEU A 101 -4.90 -2.80 23.14
N ASP A 102 -4.31 -1.71 23.61
CA ASP A 102 -3.35 -1.75 24.73
C ASP A 102 -3.97 -2.16 26.08
N THR A 103 -5.27 -1.99 26.27
CA THR A 103 -5.95 -2.27 27.55
C THR A 103 -6.92 -3.46 27.51
N ALA A 104 -7.21 -4.00 26.33
CA ALA A 104 -8.15 -5.10 26.13
C ALA A 104 -7.59 -6.47 26.58
N ASP A 105 -8.48 -7.32 27.09
CA ASP A 105 -8.22 -8.76 27.14
C ASP A 105 -8.34 -9.39 25.74
N ASP A 106 -7.96 -10.67 25.67
CA ASP A 106 -7.90 -11.42 24.42
C ASP A 106 -9.23 -11.43 23.63
N ASP A 107 -10.33 -11.71 24.31
CA ASP A 107 -11.64 -11.81 23.67
C ASP A 107 -12.12 -10.44 23.17
N THR A 108 -11.84 -9.38 23.93
CA THR A 108 -12.16 -8.00 23.57
C THR A 108 -11.33 -7.54 22.37
N ALA A 109 -10.03 -7.79 22.35
CA ALA A 109 -9.16 -7.44 21.23
C ALA A 109 -9.61 -8.14 19.93
N ASN A 110 -9.99 -9.42 20.01
CA ASN A 110 -10.58 -10.15 18.89
C ASN A 110 -11.88 -9.51 18.39
N ALA A 111 -12.77 -9.13 19.29
CA ALA A 111 -14.01 -8.47 18.92
C ALA A 111 -13.77 -7.11 18.24
N ILE A 112 -12.77 -6.35 18.70
CA ILE A 112 -12.36 -5.08 18.07
C ILE A 112 -11.83 -5.34 16.66
N ILE A 113 -10.90 -6.29 16.49
CA ILE A 113 -10.32 -6.63 15.18
C ILE A 113 -11.41 -7.11 14.21
N GLN A 114 -12.30 -8.01 14.65
CA GLN A 114 -13.41 -8.50 13.86
C GLN A 114 -14.36 -7.37 13.46
N THR A 115 -14.65 -6.45 14.38
CA THR A 115 -15.50 -5.29 14.11
C THR A 115 -14.85 -4.39 13.06
N CYS A 116 -13.55 -4.09 13.21
CA CYS A 116 -12.80 -3.35 12.20
C CYS A 116 -12.79 -4.09 10.85
N ALA A 117 -12.77 -5.43 10.86
CA ALA A 117 -12.83 -6.23 9.64
C ALA A 117 -14.16 -6.14 8.91
N GLU A 118 -15.25 -6.21 9.67
CA GLU A 118 -16.59 -5.97 9.16
C GLU A 118 -16.71 -4.55 8.59
N TRP A 119 -16.02 -3.55 9.16
CA TRP A 119 -15.97 -2.20 8.60
C TRP A 119 -15.24 -2.16 7.26
N VAL A 120 -14.06 -2.80 7.15
CA VAL A 120 -13.33 -2.89 5.87
C VAL A 120 -14.20 -3.53 4.79
N ALA A 121 -14.94 -4.58 5.14
CA ALA A 121 -15.80 -5.29 4.21
C ALA A 121 -17.06 -4.49 3.83
N ALA A 122 -17.56 -3.64 4.72
CA ALA A 122 -18.79 -2.85 4.53
C ALA A 122 -18.55 -1.46 3.90
N ASP A 123 -17.32 -0.95 3.93
CA ASP A 123 -16.98 0.36 3.38
C ASP A 123 -16.87 0.29 1.84
N ASP A 124 -17.58 1.19 1.16
CA ASP A 124 -17.46 1.39 -0.30
C ASP A 124 -16.13 2.10 -0.67
N LYS A 125 -15.37 2.62 0.32
CA LYS A 125 -14.08 3.29 0.15
C LYS A 125 -13.02 2.84 1.18
N PRO A 126 -12.65 1.55 1.19
CA PRO A 126 -11.62 1.05 2.09
C PRO A 126 -10.28 1.74 1.76
N GLY A 127 -9.54 2.18 2.77
CA GLY A 127 -8.15 2.56 2.51
C GLY A 127 -7.43 3.18 3.68
N VAL A 128 -7.92 4.32 4.18
CA VAL A 128 -7.09 5.10 5.09
C VAL A 128 -7.19 4.58 6.53
N PHE A 129 -8.40 4.27 7.01
CA PHE A 129 -8.62 3.88 8.40
C PHE A 129 -8.14 2.46 8.67
N SER A 130 -8.59 1.52 7.85
CA SER A 130 -8.21 0.12 7.96
C SER A 130 -6.71 -0.09 7.75
N GLY A 131 -6.10 0.59 6.79
CA GLY A 131 -4.66 0.49 6.54
C GLY A 131 -3.82 0.99 7.71
N GLN A 132 -4.14 2.16 8.26
CA GLN A 132 -3.40 2.71 9.41
C GLN A 132 -3.59 1.90 10.68
N LEU A 133 -4.79 1.36 10.90
CA LEU A 133 -5.04 0.50 12.03
C LEU A 133 -4.23 -0.81 11.92
N LEU A 134 -4.19 -1.41 10.73
CA LEU A 134 -3.43 -2.65 10.50
C LEU A 134 -1.92 -2.44 10.68
N ALA A 135 -1.36 -1.32 10.24
CA ALA A 135 0.06 -1.03 10.48
C ALA A 135 0.38 -0.73 11.95
N ARG A 136 -0.47 0.04 12.64
CA ARG A 136 -0.31 0.28 14.08
C ARG A 136 -0.34 -1.03 14.86
N ALA A 137 -1.27 -1.91 14.53
CA ALA A 137 -1.36 -3.22 15.12
C ALA A 137 -0.11 -4.09 14.81
N ALA A 138 0.51 -3.93 13.64
CA ALA A 138 1.75 -4.62 13.28
C ALA A 138 2.97 -4.18 14.13
N ASP A 139 2.99 -2.93 14.58
CA ASP A 139 4.03 -2.38 15.47
C ASP A 139 3.75 -2.62 16.97
N SER A 140 2.61 -3.24 17.29
CA SER A 140 2.16 -3.46 18.67
C SER A 140 2.45 -4.89 19.17
N PRO A 141 2.30 -5.17 20.48
CA PRO A 141 2.34 -6.53 21.02
C PRO A 141 1.34 -7.50 20.36
N TRP A 142 0.34 -6.96 19.64
CA TRP A 142 -0.71 -7.72 18.99
C TRP A 142 -0.35 -8.28 17.61
N ARG A 143 0.83 -7.97 17.07
CA ARG A 143 1.26 -8.43 15.74
C ARG A 143 1.11 -9.94 15.52
N GLU A 144 1.44 -10.76 16.54
CA GLU A 144 1.32 -12.23 16.47
C GLU A 144 -0.12 -12.69 16.50
N ARG A 145 -1.00 -11.92 17.15
CA ARG A 145 -2.44 -12.21 17.18
C ARG A 145 -3.06 -11.85 15.85
N LEU A 146 -2.80 -10.64 15.35
CA LEU A 146 -3.31 -10.16 14.07
C LEU A 146 -2.88 -11.08 12.92
N ALA A 147 -1.63 -11.54 12.93
CA ALA A 147 -1.12 -12.49 11.94
C ALA A 147 -1.84 -13.86 11.95
N ARG A 148 -2.47 -14.24 13.07
CA ARG A 148 -3.26 -15.48 13.21
C ARG A 148 -4.76 -15.28 12.97
N HIS A 149 -5.21 -14.06 12.69
CA HIS A 149 -6.62 -13.80 12.43
C HIS A 149 -7.06 -14.52 11.14
N PRO A 150 -8.16 -15.29 11.14
CA PRO A 150 -8.56 -16.09 9.97
C PRO A 150 -8.79 -15.25 8.70
N ASP A 151 -9.23 -14.01 8.88
CA ASP A 151 -9.55 -13.08 7.79
C ASP A 151 -8.46 -12.05 7.50
N ILE A 152 -7.25 -12.19 8.10
CA ILE A 152 -6.16 -11.22 7.90
C ILE A 152 -5.82 -10.99 6.43
N ALA A 153 -5.97 -12.05 5.62
CA ALA A 153 -5.72 -11.96 4.20
C ALA A 153 -6.71 -11.04 3.48
N GLU A 154 -8.00 -11.18 3.79
CA GLU A 154 -9.07 -10.37 3.22
C GLU A 154 -8.97 -8.91 3.71
N LEU A 155 -8.63 -8.73 4.98
CA LEU A 155 -8.43 -7.43 5.61
C LEU A 155 -7.35 -6.59 4.94
N LEU A 156 -6.14 -7.15 4.83
CA LEU A 156 -4.99 -6.44 4.26
C LEU A 156 -5.20 -6.19 2.77
N SER A 157 -5.71 -7.18 2.03
CA SER A 157 -5.93 -7.02 0.60
C SER A 157 -7.11 -6.11 0.27
N GLY A 158 -8.15 -6.03 1.12
CA GLY A 158 -9.29 -5.13 0.96
C GLY A 158 -8.95 -3.68 1.31
N SER A 159 -7.97 -3.48 2.19
CA SER A 159 -7.47 -2.16 2.60
C SER A 159 -6.47 -1.56 1.62
N TYR A 160 -6.08 -2.28 0.56
CA TYR A 160 -5.12 -1.80 -0.43
C TYR A 160 -5.76 -0.75 -1.33
N GLY A 161 -5.47 0.53 -1.05
CA GLY A 161 -6.05 1.70 -1.70
C GLY A 161 -5.33 3.00 -1.29
N PRO A 162 -6.03 4.12 -1.04
CA PRO A 162 -5.42 5.30 -0.43
C PRO A 162 -4.72 4.94 0.90
N GLY A 163 -3.40 5.10 0.97
CA GLY A 163 -2.59 4.62 2.11
C GLY A 163 -1.92 3.25 1.91
N ALA A 164 -1.89 2.73 0.68
CA ALA A 164 -1.27 1.44 0.34
C ALA A 164 0.12 1.20 0.95
N GLY A 165 0.97 2.24 1.08
CA GLY A 165 2.29 2.09 1.71
C GLY A 165 2.22 1.49 3.11
N VAL A 166 1.26 1.95 3.92
CA VAL A 166 1.05 1.51 5.29
C VAL A 166 0.60 0.04 5.34
N VAL A 167 -0.25 -0.38 4.41
CA VAL A 167 -0.66 -1.79 4.27
C VAL A 167 0.52 -2.66 3.82
N LEU A 168 1.35 -2.18 2.91
CA LEU A 168 2.54 -2.90 2.45
C LEU A 168 3.56 -3.08 3.59
N ASP A 169 3.76 -2.06 4.43
CA ASP A 169 4.61 -2.13 5.61
C ASP A 169 4.07 -3.15 6.63
N ALA A 170 2.75 -3.20 6.82
CA ALA A 170 2.10 -4.22 7.66
C ALA A 170 2.31 -5.64 7.11
N ILE A 171 2.14 -5.83 5.79
CA ILE A 171 2.39 -7.13 5.14
C ILE A 171 3.87 -7.53 5.32
N ALA A 172 4.80 -6.59 5.24
CA ALA A 172 6.23 -6.84 5.42
C ALA A 172 6.56 -7.29 6.86
N SER A 173 6.01 -6.58 7.84
CA SER A 173 6.38 -6.69 9.26
C SER A 173 5.65 -7.80 10.02
N LEU A 174 4.42 -8.14 9.62
CA LEU A 174 3.65 -9.17 10.31
C LEU A 174 4.25 -10.58 10.10
N PRO A 175 4.25 -11.45 11.13
CA PRO A 175 4.74 -12.83 11.03
C PRO A 175 3.72 -13.74 10.32
N LEU A 176 3.39 -13.41 9.08
CA LEU A 176 2.47 -14.15 8.21
C LEU A 176 3.17 -15.34 7.56
N ASP A 177 2.49 -16.48 7.49
CA ASP A 177 2.96 -17.63 6.72
C ASP A 177 2.86 -17.38 5.19
N ASP A 178 3.60 -18.17 4.41
CA ASP A 178 3.69 -18.00 2.96
C ASP A 178 2.32 -18.10 2.28
N ARG A 179 1.45 -19.00 2.75
CA ARG A 179 0.09 -19.16 2.21
C ARG A 179 -0.76 -17.92 2.42
N THR A 180 -0.64 -17.28 3.57
CA THR A 180 -1.37 -16.06 3.90
C THR A 180 -0.84 -14.89 3.09
N ARG A 181 0.48 -14.77 2.94
CA ARG A 181 1.13 -13.76 2.08
C ARG A 181 0.71 -13.91 0.61
N ASP A 182 0.68 -15.13 0.09
CA ASP A 182 0.19 -15.45 -1.26
C ASP A 182 -1.26 -15.02 -1.46
N ARG A 183 -2.15 -15.38 -0.52
CA ARG A 183 -3.57 -14.96 -0.57
C ARG A 183 -3.74 -13.45 -0.55
N ILE A 184 -2.96 -12.73 0.26
CA ILE A 184 -2.98 -11.26 0.29
C ILE A 184 -2.55 -10.69 -1.05
N ALA A 185 -1.41 -11.15 -1.58
CA ALA A 185 -0.86 -10.67 -2.84
C ALA A 185 -1.83 -10.92 -4.01
N LEU A 186 -2.42 -12.12 -4.09
CA LEU A 186 -3.44 -12.45 -5.08
C LEU A 186 -4.69 -11.56 -4.93
N GLY A 187 -5.23 -11.42 -3.71
CA GLY A 187 -6.39 -10.58 -3.46
C GLY A 187 -6.18 -9.10 -3.82
N ILE A 188 -4.97 -8.58 -3.61
CA ILE A 188 -4.60 -7.21 -4.05
C ILE A 188 -4.65 -7.11 -5.57
N VAL A 189 -4.11 -8.09 -6.29
CA VAL A 189 -4.10 -8.12 -7.75
C VAL A 189 -5.53 -8.18 -8.30
N GLU A 190 -6.33 -9.13 -7.82
CA GLU A 190 -7.70 -9.35 -8.29
C GLU A 190 -8.60 -8.12 -8.11
N ARG A 191 -8.44 -7.39 -6.99
CA ARG A 191 -9.22 -6.17 -6.73
C ARG A 191 -8.74 -4.96 -7.53
N ASN A 192 -7.53 -5.00 -8.09
CA ASN A 192 -6.91 -3.87 -8.78
C ASN A 192 -6.55 -4.20 -10.25
N PRO A 193 -7.50 -4.66 -11.08
CA PRO A 193 -7.21 -5.16 -12.42
C PRO A 193 -6.57 -4.12 -13.35
N ARG A 194 -6.79 -2.83 -13.07
CA ARG A 194 -6.28 -1.71 -13.88
C ARG A 194 -4.92 -1.19 -13.44
N SER A 195 -4.35 -1.69 -12.35
CA SER A 195 -3.03 -1.25 -11.91
C SER A 195 -1.97 -1.70 -12.92
N GLY A 196 -1.22 -0.73 -13.48
CA GLY A 196 -0.10 -0.99 -14.40
C GLY A 196 1.15 -1.57 -13.72
N SER A 197 1.17 -1.63 -12.39
CA SER A 197 2.25 -2.20 -11.61
C SER A 197 1.75 -2.79 -10.31
N VAL A 198 2.36 -3.88 -9.88
CA VAL A 198 2.19 -4.44 -8.53
C VAL A 198 3.41 -4.03 -7.70
N PRO A 199 3.24 -3.62 -6.43
CA PRO A 199 4.36 -3.32 -5.55
C PRO A 199 5.38 -4.46 -5.51
N THR A 200 6.66 -4.12 -5.58
CA THR A 200 7.76 -5.09 -5.66
C THR A 200 7.79 -6.03 -4.47
N ILE A 201 7.45 -5.53 -3.28
CA ILE A 201 7.39 -6.31 -2.04
C ILE A 201 6.41 -7.51 -2.10
N LEU A 202 5.38 -7.44 -2.96
CA LEU A 202 4.40 -8.53 -3.09
C LEU A 202 4.86 -9.62 -4.06
N LEU A 203 5.79 -9.31 -4.95
CA LEU A 203 6.20 -10.21 -6.04
C LEU A 203 6.75 -11.56 -5.55
N PRO A 204 7.53 -11.64 -4.44
CA PRO A 204 8.00 -12.92 -3.91
C PRO A 204 6.89 -13.83 -3.38
N PHE A 205 5.73 -13.29 -3.00
CA PHE A 205 4.69 -14.05 -2.29
C PHE A 205 3.83 -14.94 -3.17
N PHE A 206 3.82 -14.72 -4.49
CA PHE A 206 3.00 -15.51 -5.40
C PHE A 206 3.50 -16.96 -5.51
N SER A 207 2.62 -17.90 -5.16
CA SER A 207 2.81 -19.34 -5.36
C SER A 207 2.57 -19.73 -6.83
N ASP A 208 3.04 -20.91 -7.24
CA ASP A 208 2.81 -21.43 -8.60
C ASP A 208 1.32 -21.55 -8.93
N ALA A 209 0.50 -21.94 -7.96
CA ALA A 209 -0.95 -22.03 -8.12
C ALA A 209 -1.58 -20.64 -8.35
N SER A 210 -1.10 -19.61 -7.64
CA SER A 210 -1.53 -18.23 -7.88
C SER A 210 -1.09 -17.76 -9.27
N LEU A 211 0.11 -18.11 -9.74
CA LEU A 211 0.55 -17.78 -11.09
C LEU A 211 -0.35 -18.42 -12.16
N ASP A 212 -0.83 -19.64 -11.96
CA ASP A 212 -1.83 -20.26 -12.86
C ASP A 212 -3.14 -19.48 -12.90
N LEU A 213 -3.62 -19.01 -11.76
CA LEU A 213 -4.81 -18.15 -11.70
C LEU A 213 -4.57 -16.82 -12.43
N LEU A 214 -3.40 -16.19 -12.25
CA LEU A 214 -3.04 -14.97 -12.95
C LEU A 214 -2.96 -15.16 -14.47
N ARG A 215 -2.42 -16.31 -14.93
CA ARG A 215 -2.39 -16.65 -16.37
C ARG A 215 -3.81 -16.74 -16.91
N ASN A 216 -4.72 -17.39 -16.18
CA ASN A 216 -6.11 -17.48 -16.55
C ASN A 216 -6.74 -16.09 -16.62
N LEU A 217 -6.53 -15.23 -15.63
CA LEU A 217 -7.02 -13.85 -15.65
C LEU A 217 -6.55 -13.14 -16.92
N VAL A 218 -5.25 -13.14 -17.25
CA VAL A 218 -4.73 -12.51 -18.46
C VAL A 218 -5.33 -13.11 -19.73
N ALA A 219 -5.44 -14.44 -19.81
CA ALA A 219 -6.00 -15.13 -20.97
C ALA A 219 -7.49 -14.84 -21.19
N THR A 220 -8.27 -14.70 -20.11
CA THR A 220 -9.71 -14.42 -20.16
C THR A 220 -10.04 -12.94 -20.22
N SER A 221 -9.08 -12.03 -20.00
CA SER A 221 -9.27 -10.58 -19.98
C SER A 221 -9.57 -9.95 -21.35
N GLY A 222 -10.36 -10.63 -22.17
CA GLY A 222 -10.87 -10.10 -23.42
C GLY A 222 -9.87 -10.10 -24.59
N ASN A 223 -10.42 -9.79 -25.76
CA ASN A 223 -9.65 -9.53 -26.99
C ASN A 223 -9.29 -8.04 -27.14
N ASP A 224 -9.41 -7.24 -26.08
CA ASP A 224 -9.16 -5.79 -26.09
C ASP A 224 -8.28 -5.34 -24.90
N VAL A 225 -7.46 -4.33 -25.17
CA VAL A 225 -6.60 -3.64 -24.21
C VAL A 225 -7.41 -3.06 -23.06
N ALA A 226 -8.64 -2.61 -23.34
CA ALA A 226 -9.56 -2.07 -22.35
C ALA A 226 -10.12 -3.13 -21.40
N GLU A 227 -9.92 -4.43 -21.62
CA GLU A 227 -10.37 -5.50 -20.71
C GLU A 227 -9.20 -6.17 -19.99
N LEU A 228 -7.97 -5.95 -20.46
CA LEU A 228 -6.77 -6.55 -19.89
C LEU A 228 -6.64 -6.30 -18.38
N HIS A 229 -6.40 -7.38 -17.64
CA HIS A 229 -6.01 -7.36 -16.24
C HIS A 229 -4.52 -7.01 -16.10
N PHE A 230 -4.20 -5.71 -16.18
CA PHE A 230 -2.84 -5.17 -16.13
C PHE A 230 -2.03 -5.61 -14.91
N ALA A 231 -2.65 -5.75 -13.73
CA ALA A 231 -1.93 -6.14 -12.52
C ALA A 231 -1.39 -7.57 -12.61
N ALA A 232 -2.23 -8.53 -13.00
CA ALA A 232 -1.84 -9.91 -13.28
C ALA A 232 -0.74 -10.01 -14.35
N ALA A 233 -0.91 -9.29 -15.46
CA ALA A 233 0.11 -9.22 -16.51
C ALA A 233 1.45 -8.65 -16.00
N SER A 234 1.42 -7.66 -15.08
CA SER A 234 2.62 -7.08 -14.47
C SER A 234 3.40 -8.11 -13.64
N VAL A 235 2.70 -8.90 -12.82
CA VAL A 235 3.31 -9.96 -11.99
C VAL A 235 3.93 -11.04 -12.87
N LEU A 236 3.17 -11.55 -13.84
CA LEU A 236 3.63 -12.58 -14.76
C LEU A 236 4.81 -12.10 -15.61
N ALA A 237 4.77 -10.84 -16.06
CA ALA A 237 5.88 -10.24 -16.79
C ALA A 237 7.14 -10.10 -15.93
N HIS A 238 7.01 -9.75 -14.65
CA HIS A 238 8.14 -9.75 -13.72
C HIS A 238 8.71 -11.17 -13.54
N ARG A 239 7.86 -12.19 -13.46
CA ARG A 239 8.27 -13.60 -13.34
C ARG A 239 8.88 -14.18 -14.63
N GLY A 240 8.75 -13.50 -15.76
CA GLY A 240 9.32 -13.95 -17.04
C GLY A 240 8.45 -14.98 -17.74
N ASP A 241 7.15 -14.93 -17.47
CA ASP A 241 6.20 -15.91 -17.98
C ASP A 241 5.98 -15.75 -19.48
N GLU A 242 6.63 -16.61 -20.27
CA GLU A 242 6.51 -16.59 -21.73
C GLU A 242 5.11 -16.97 -22.21
N ALA A 243 4.30 -17.66 -21.40
CA ALA A 243 2.99 -18.16 -21.81
C ALA A 243 2.01 -17.03 -22.13
N ILE A 244 2.21 -15.84 -21.55
CA ILE A 244 1.35 -14.67 -21.82
C ILE A 244 1.81 -13.82 -23.00
N LEU A 245 3.01 -14.03 -23.57
CA LEU A 245 3.54 -13.23 -24.68
C LEU A 245 2.60 -13.16 -25.90
N PRO A 246 1.96 -14.25 -26.36
CA PRO A 246 1.06 -14.18 -27.50
C PRO A 246 -0.10 -13.20 -27.29
N VAL A 247 -0.67 -13.20 -26.08
CA VAL A 247 -1.76 -12.29 -25.71
C VAL A 247 -1.25 -10.85 -25.67
N LEU A 248 -0.12 -10.61 -25.00
CA LEU A 248 0.45 -9.27 -24.88
C LEU A 248 0.82 -8.65 -26.24
N ARG A 249 1.42 -9.43 -27.15
CA ARG A 249 1.82 -8.96 -28.49
C ARG A 249 0.61 -8.60 -29.35
N ARG A 250 -0.42 -9.45 -29.37
CA ARG A 250 -1.68 -9.17 -30.06
C ARG A 250 -2.33 -7.87 -29.54
N LEU A 251 -2.41 -7.72 -28.22
CA LEU A 251 -2.98 -6.51 -27.62
C LEU A 251 -2.10 -5.28 -27.85
N TYR A 252 -0.78 -5.43 -27.92
CA TYR A 252 0.14 -4.34 -28.24
C TYR A 252 -0.08 -3.82 -29.65
N GLU A 253 -0.21 -4.70 -30.64
CA GLU A 253 -0.53 -4.33 -32.03
C GLU A 253 -1.88 -3.60 -32.12
N GLN A 254 -2.89 -4.09 -31.41
CA GLN A 254 -4.18 -3.41 -31.30
C GLN A 254 -4.04 -2.02 -30.67
N ALA A 255 -3.28 -1.88 -29.57
CA ALA A 255 -3.04 -0.59 -28.92
C ALA A 255 -2.33 0.41 -29.85
N VAL A 256 -1.42 -0.07 -30.70
CA VAL A 256 -0.76 0.72 -31.74
C VAL A 256 -1.78 1.20 -32.78
N ASN A 257 -2.60 0.28 -33.31
CA ASN A 257 -3.60 0.59 -34.33
C ASN A 257 -4.66 1.58 -33.83
N LEU A 258 -5.05 1.48 -32.56
CA LEU A 258 -6.03 2.35 -31.91
C LEU A 258 -5.40 3.60 -31.26
N SER A 259 -4.09 3.81 -31.40
CA SER A 259 -3.36 4.95 -30.80
C SER A 259 -3.54 5.07 -29.28
N LEU A 260 -3.70 3.95 -28.57
CA LEU A 260 -3.88 3.89 -27.12
C LEU A 260 -2.53 4.02 -26.40
N ARG A 261 -2.05 5.26 -26.22
CA ARG A 261 -0.70 5.57 -25.69
C ARG A 261 -0.39 4.85 -24.37
N THR A 262 -1.28 4.91 -23.39
CA THR A 262 -1.05 4.34 -22.05
C THR A 262 -0.99 2.81 -22.10
N GLY A 263 -1.99 2.16 -22.72
CA GLY A 263 -2.01 0.71 -22.88
C GLY A 263 -0.79 0.20 -23.64
N ARG A 264 -0.41 0.89 -24.72
CA ARG A 264 0.80 0.60 -25.51
C ARG A 264 2.07 0.63 -24.66
N SER A 265 2.21 1.62 -23.77
CA SER A 265 3.40 1.76 -22.91
C SER A 265 3.53 0.61 -21.93
N PHE A 266 2.45 0.25 -21.23
CA PHE A 266 2.45 -0.87 -20.28
C PHE A 266 2.71 -2.21 -20.97
N LEU A 267 2.00 -2.49 -22.07
CA LEU A 267 2.16 -3.72 -22.84
C LEU A 267 3.60 -3.89 -23.35
N ARG A 268 4.21 -2.83 -23.89
CA ARG A 268 5.61 -2.85 -24.31
C ARG A 268 6.53 -3.16 -23.13
N GLY A 269 6.31 -2.51 -21.98
CA GLY A 269 7.08 -2.77 -20.77
C GLY A 269 7.01 -4.22 -20.32
N TYR A 270 5.82 -4.83 -20.33
CA TYR A 270 5.63 -6.23 -19.96
C TYR A 270 6.33 -7.19 -20.92
N ILE A 271 6.19 -6.97 -22.24
CA ILE A 271 6.87 -7.77 -23.26
C ILE A 271 8.39 -7.71 -23.06
N LEU A 272 8.96 -6.50 -22.90
CA LEU A 272 10.39 -6.33 -22.68
C LEU A 272 10.86 -7.03 -21.41
N LYS A 273 10.12 -6.93 -20.29
CA LYS A 273 10.48 -7.63 -19.06
C LYS A 273 10.58 -9.15 -19.26
N ILE A 274 9.67 -9.74 -20.02
CA ILE A 274 9.72 -11.18 -20.31
C ILE A 274 10.90 -11.51 -21.22
N GLU A 275 11.11 -10.74 -22.28
CA GLU A 275 12.16 -10.99 -23.27
C GLU A 275 13.58 -10.77 -22.70
N LEU A 276 13.74 -9.81 -21.77
CA LEU A 276 15.03 -9.48 -21.17
C LEU A 276 15.52 -10.51 -20.15
N GLN A 277 14.63 -11.36 -19.61
CA GLN A 277 15.03 -12.41 -18.67
C GLN A 277 15.07 -13.81 -19.30
N ASN A 278 14.88 -13.90 -20.63
CA ASN A 278 14.89 -15.12 -21.42
C ASN A 278 15.74 -14.94 -22.71
N PRO A 279 17.00 -15.41 -22.76
CA PRO A 279 17.75 -16.02 -21.65
C PRO A 279 18.18 -14.98 -20.58
N PRO A 280 18.50 -15.40 -19.34
CA PRO A 280 18.75 -14.48 -18.21
C PRO A 280 19.88 -13.48 -18.43
N GLU A 281 20.90 -13.84 -19.20
CA GLU A 281 22.09 -13.03 -19.47
C GLU A 281 21.75 -11.71 -20.17
N ARG A 282 20.61 -11.68 -20.89
CA ARG A 282 20.10 -10.46 -21.54
C ARG A 282 19.78 -9.34 -20.55
N LEU A 283 19.58 -9.64 -19.26
CA LEU A 283 19.45 -8.62 -18.22
C LEU A 283 20.73 -7.79 -18.12
N ILE A 284 21.89 -8.45 -18.02
CA ILE A 284 23.20 -7.80 -17.90
C ILE A 284 23.53 -7.02 -19.17
N GLU A 285 23.30 -7.63 -20.34
CA GLU A 285 23.49 -6.97 -21.64
C GLU A 285 22.64 -5.70 -21.74
N TYR A 286 21.39 -5.77 -21.32
CA TYR A 286 20.49 -4.62 -21.32
C TYR A 286 20.94 -3.54 -20.34
N ILE A 287 21.32 -3.91 -19.12
CA ILE A 287 21.85 -2.98 -18.10
C ILE A 287 23.07 -2.23 -18.63
N ALA A 288 23.95 -2.88 -19.42
CA ALA A 288 25.14 -2.28 -20.00
C ALA A 288 24.87 -1.43 -21.26
N SER A 289 23.75 -1.68 -21.96
CA SER A 289 23.42 -1.04 -23.24
C SER A 289 23.06 0.45 -23.11
N THR A 290 22.98 1.20 -24.21
CA THR A 290 22.33 2.53 -24.25
C THR A 290 20.88 2.49 -24.74
N GLU A 291 20.31 1.28 -24.92
CA GLU A 291 18.93 1.13 -25.37
C GLU A 291 17.97 1.73 -24.35
N HIS A 292 17.13 2.66 -24.81
CA HIS A 292 16.19 3.38 -23.96
C HIS A 292 16.89 4.07 -22.77
N ALA A 293 18.03 4.72 -23.02
CA ALA A 293 18.82 5.41 -21.98
C ALA A 293 18.02 6.40 -21.11
N THR A 294 16.91 6.94 -21.60
CA THR A 294 16.01 7.85 -20.85
C THR A 294 14.89 7.13 -20.07
N HIS A 295 14.79 5.80 -20.17
CA HIS A 295 13.76 4.99 -19.49
C HIS A 295 14.35 4.34 -18.23
N ALA A 296 14.50 5.13 -17.17
CA ALA A 296 15.08 4.69 -15.91
C ALA A 296 14.36 3.46 -15.32
N ASP A 297 13.03 3.46 -15.30
CA ASP A 297 12.21 2.45 -14.62
C ASP A 297 12.50 1.02 -15.07
N LEU A 298 12.67 0.81 -16.39
CA LEU A 298 12.94 -0.53 -16.93
C LEU A 298 14.36 -0.98 -16.59
N ARG A 299 15.32 -0.04 -16.55
CA ARG A 299 16.71 -0.32 -16.23
C ARG A 299 16.90 -0.58 -14.73
N MET A 300 16.25 0.20 -13.87
CA MET A 300 16.15 -0.07 -12.44
C MET A 300 15.58 -1.46 -12.21
N TRP A 301 14.44 -1.79 -12.85
CA TRP A 301 13.87 -3.13 -12.77
C TRP A 301 14.88 -4.22 -13.19
N ALA A 302 15.61 -4.03 -14.29
CA ALA A 302 16.59 -5.01 -14.74
C ALA A 302 17.73 -5.22 -13.73
N ILE A 303 18.20 -4.14 -13.08
CA ILE A 303 19.22 -4.18 -12.02
C ILE A 303 18.73 -5.02 -10.82
N HIS A 304 17.55 -4.71 -10.28
CA HIS A 304 16.96 -5.51 -9.19
C HIS A 304 16.77 -6.96 -9.63
N ARG A 305 16.25 -7.17 -10.84
CA ARG A 305 15.95 -8.49 -11.36
C ARG A 305 17.21 -9.33 -11.57
N ALA A 306 18.33 -8.73 -11.98
CA ALA A 306 19.60 -9.44 -12.11
C ALA A 306 20.07 -9.97 -10.74
N VAL A 307 20.02 -9.16 -9.69
CA VAL A 307 20.39 -9.58 -8.34
C VAL A 307 19.43 -10.67 -7.81
N GLU A 308 18.11 -10.50 -8.00
CA GLU A 308 17.11 -11.52 -7.65
C GLU A 308 17.36 -12.87 -8.35
N ARG A 309 17.90 -12.85 -9.57
CA ARG A 309 18.24 -14.04 -10.36
C ARG A 309 19.61 -14.63 -10.00
N GLY A 310 20.32 -14.03 -9.03
CA GLY A 310 21.59 -14.54 -8.51
C GLY A 310 22.82 -14.12 -9.32
N PHE A 311 22.72 -13.10 -10.18
CA PHE A 311 23.91 -12.55 -10.83
C PHE A 311 24.86 -11.93 -9.79
N PRO A 312 26.19 -12.14 -9.91
CA PRO A 312 27.16 -11.55 -8.99
C PRO A 312 27.07 -10.02 -8.96
N ALA A 313 27.14 -9.42 -7.76
CA ALA A 313 27.05 -7.97 -7.58
C ALA A 313 28.08 -7.20 -8.43
N GLU A 314 29.31 -7.72 -8.57
CA GLU A 314 30.34 -7.10 -9.41
C GLU A 314 29.97 -7.11 -10.90
N MET A 315 29.29 -8.15 -11.39
CA MET A 315 28.83 -8.20 -12.78
C MET A 315 27.75 -7.14 -13.05
N VAL A 316 26.85 -6.95 -12.08
CA VAL A 316 25.83 -5.89 -12.15
C VAL A 316 26.48 -4.51 -12.07
N ARG A 317 27.48 -4.33 -11.20
CA ARG A 317 28.30 -3.11 -11.08
C ARG A 317 28.96 -2.75 -12.40
N GLU A 318 29.69 -3.67 -13.00
CA GLU A 318 30.38 -3.47 -14.28
C GLU A 318 29.40 -3.03 -15.38
N ALA A 319 28.24 -3.69 -15.47
CA ALA A 319 27.21 -3.33 -16.44
C ALA A 319 26.67 -1.91 -16.21
N ILE A 320 26.41 -1.51 -14.96
CA ILE A 320 25.96 -0.15 -14.64
C ILE A 320 27.03 0.89 -15.02
N LEU A 321 28.29 0.64 -14.67
CA LEU A 321 29.41 1.54 -14.99
C LEU A 321 29.60 1.68 -16.50
N GLN A 322 29.48 0.58 -17.25
CA GLN A 322 29.54 0.59 -18.71
C GLN A 322 28.41 1.44 -19.32
N HIS A 323 27.18 1.29 -18.82
CA HIS A 323 26.06 2.11 -19.27
C HIS A 323 26.29 3.58 -18.98
N ALA A 324 26.71 3.93 -17.77
CA ALA A 324 26.95 5.32 -17.38
C ALA A 324 28.02 5.96 -18.29
N ALA A 325 29.14 5.28 -18.51
CA ALA A 325 30.20 5.76 -19.41
C ALA A 325 29.71 5.92 -20.87
N ALA A 326 28.91 4.98 -21.36
CA ALA A 326 28.35 5.04 -22.70
C ALA A 326 27.33 6.20 -22.85
N VAL A 327 26.48 6.43 -21.85
CA VAL A 327 25.51 7.53 -21.86
C VAL A 327 26.19 8.88 -21.70
N GLU A 328 27.21 9.00 -20.85
CA GLU A 328 28.00 10.23 -20.70
C GLU A 328 28.72 10.60 -22.00
N SER A 329 29.37 9.62 -22.65
CA SER A 329 30.05 9.85 -23.93
C SER A 329 29.10 10.17 -25.08
N GLN A 330 27.88 9.64 -25.06
CA GLN A 330 26.84 9.89 -26.09
C GLN A 330 25.85 10.99 -25.70
N ARG A 331 26.09 11.72 -24.62
CA ARG A 331 25.13 12.68 -24.02
C ARG A 331 24.58 13.69 -25.03
N VAL A 332 25.45 14.26 -25.87
CA VAL A 332 25.04 15.25 -26.89
C VAL A 332 24.12 14.63 -27.96
N VAL A 333 24.32 13.37 -28.30
CA VAL A 333 23.53 12.65 -29.31
C VAL A 333 22.19 12.21 -28.72
N LEU A 334 22.21 11.67 -27.51
CA LEU A 334 21.01 11.18 -26.81
C LEU A 334 20.10 12.33 -26.35
N ALA A 335 20.70 13.47 -26.01
CA ALA A 335 20.03 14.63 -25.45
C ALA A 335 20.57 15.94 -26.08
N PRO A 336 20.14 16.26 -27.31
CA PRO A 336 20.58 17.46 -28.02
C PRO A 336 20.03 18.76 -27.42
N ASP A 337 18.91 18.68 -26.68
CA ASP A 337 18.27 19.80 -26.02
C ASP A 337 18.34 19.68 -24.49
N ARG A 338 18.14 20.81 -23.80
CA ARG A 338 18.27 20.92 -22.34
C ARG A 338 17.27 20.03 -21.59
N ASP A 339 16.06 19.87 -22.11
CA ASP A 339 15.01 19.08 -21.45
C ASP A 339 15.39 17.59 -21.45
N ARG A 340 15.88 17.09 -22.58
CA ARG A 340 16.39 15.71 -22.69
C ARG A 340 17.65 15.50 -21.86
N GLN A 341 18.50 16.52 -21.69
CA GLN A 341 19.68 16.41 -20.83
C GLN A 341 19.26 16.17 -19.39
N GLY A 342 18.26 16.92 -18.91
CA GLY A 342 17.67 16.70 -17.59
C GLY A 342 17.10 15.28 -17.42
N MET A 343 16.48 14.71 -18.46
CA MET A 343 16.00 13.32 -18.42
C MET A 343 17.14 12.29 -18.36
N VAL A 344 18.23 12.51 -19.08
CA VAL A 344 19.42 11.65 -19.04
C VAL A 344 20.06 11.70 -17.66
N ASP A 345 20.23 12.90 -17.10
CA ASP A 345 20.78 13.07 -15.75
C ASP A 345 19.90 12.39 -14.70
N TRP A 346 18.59 12.62 -14.75
CA TRP A 346 17.64 11.95 -13.87
C TRP A 346 17.72 10.42 -14.00
N SER A 347 17.80 9.90 -15.23
CA SER A 347 17.92 8.46 -15.48
C SER A 347 19.19 7.87 -14.86
N LEU A 348 20.34 8.54 -15.02
CA LEU A 348 21.60 8.12 -14.41
C LEU A 348 21.54 8.14 -12.87
N GLN A 349 20.87 9.14 -12.26
CA GLN A 349 20.66 9.19 -10.81
C GLN A 349 19.82 8.01 -10.31
N GLN A 350 18.75 7.66 -11.03
CA GLN A 350 17.90 6.52 -10.69
C GLN A 350 18.64 5.19 -10.83
N VAL A 351 19.44 5.02 -11.89
CA VAL A 351 20.29 3.84 -12.09
C VAL A 351 21.32 3.71 -10.98
N LYS A 352 21.99 4.81 -10.57
CA LYS A 352 22.91 4.81 -9.44
C LYS A 352 22.19 4.42 -8.15
N ALA A 353 21.04 5.01 -7.88
CA ALA A 353 20.24 4.70 -6.68
C ALA A 353 19.86 3.22 -6.63
N ALA A 354 19.37 2.64 -7.74
CA ALA A 354 19.05 1.22 -7.81
C ALA A 354 20.29 0.33 -7.61
N GLY A 355 21.44 0.71 -8.17
CA GLY A 355 22.70 0.01 -7.96
C GLY A 355 23.15 0.00 -6.49
N VAL A 356 22.98 1.12 -5.78
CA VAL A 356 23.28 1.21 -4.33
C VAL A 356 22.28 0.38 -3.52
N ASP A 357 20.99 0.46 -3.84
CA ASP A 357 19.93 -0.26 -3.12
C ASP A 357 20.15 -1.78 -3.14
N VAL A 358 20.61 -2.33 -4.27
CA VAL A 358 20.92 -3.76 -4.40
C VAL A 358 22.34 -4.14 -3.94
N GLY A 359 23.12 -3.19 -3.43
CA GLY A 359 24.49 -3.40 -2.99
C GLY A 359 25.49 -3.70 -4.11
N ALA A 360 25.14 -3.41 -5.38
CA ALA A 360 26.05 -3.52 -6.51
C ALA A 360 26.96 -2.29 -6.63
N LEU A 361 26.49 -1.11 -6.22
CA LEU A 361 27.28 0.12 -6.17
C LEU A 361 27.48 0.60 -4.74
N THR A 362 28.52 1.39 -4.55
CA THR A 362 28.72 2.26 -3.39
C THR A 362 28.32 3.70 -3.73
N PRO A 363 28.08 4.57 -2.72
CA PRO A 363 27.82 6.00 -2.98
C PRO A 363 28.95 6.71 -3.75
N ASP A 364 30.18 6.20 -3.64
CA ASP A 364 31.39 6.75 -4.28
C ASP A 364 31.51 6.37 -5.76
N ASP A 365 30.84 5.31 -6.20
CA ASP A 365 30.77 4.97 -7.62
C ASP A 365 30.02 6.07 -8.40
N LEU A 366 30.47 6.38 -9.61
CA LEU A 366 29.90 7.46 -10.44
C LEU A 366 29.85 8.81 -9.70
N PRO A 367 31.01 9.40 -9.33
CA PRO A 367 31.06 10.61 -8.50
C PRO A 367 30.48 11.86 -9.18
N SER A 368 30.36 11.86 -10.52
CA SER A 368 29.69 12.90 -11.31
C SER A 368 28.16 12.91 -11.12
N ILE A 369 27.58 11.83 -10.59
CA ILE A 369 26.14 11.62 -10.47
C ILE A 369 25.76 11.63 -8.99
N ALA A 370 24.98 12.64 -8.59
CA ALA A 370 24.46 12.75 -7.22
C ALA A 370 23.34 11.72 -6.98
N LEU A 371 23.31 11.13 -5.77
CA LEU A 371 22.14 10.35 -5.34
C LEU A 371 20.93 11.29 -5.12
N PRO A 372 19.69 10.82 -5.39
CA PRO A 372 18.48 11.54 -5.01
C PRO A 372 18.47 11.84 -3.51
N GLU A 373 17.98 13.02 -3.11
CA GLU A 373 17.98 13.44 -1.69
C GLU A 373 17.31 12.41 -0.76
N ARG A 374 16.24 11.76 -1.20
CA ARG A 374 15.53 10.72 -0.43
C ARG A 374 16.35 9.45 -0.17
N SER A 375 17.32 9.13 -1.04
CA SER A 375 18.16 7.94 -0.88
C SER A 375 19.26 8.13 0.17
N ARG A 376 19.52 9.36 0.63
CA ARG A 376 20.55 9.64 1.65
C ARG A 376 20.11 9.29 3.07
N GLU A 377 18.80 9.28 3.34
CA GLU A 377 18.24 9.10 4.69
C GLU A 377 18.16 7.62 5.13
N HIS A 378 18.34 6.66 4.22
CA HIS A 378 18.20 5.22 4.52
C HIS A 378 19.53 4.46 4.63
N HIS A 379 20.68 5.13 4.44
CA HIS A 379 22.00 4.50 4.46
C HIS A 379 22.93 5.04 5.56
N HIS A 380 22.37 5.70 6.59
CA HIS A 380 23.11 6.17 7.76
C HIS A 380 22.91 5.27 8.99
#